data_AF-A0A382MB13-F1
#
_entry.id   AF-A0A382MB13-F1
#
_cell.length_a   1.000
_cell.length_b   1.000
_cell.length_c   1.000
_cell.angle_alpha   90.00
_cell.angle_beta   90.00
_cell.angle_gamma   90.00
#
_symmetry.space_group_name_H-M   'P 1'
#
loop_
_entity.id
_entity.type
_entity.pdbx_description
1 polymer ?
#
loop_
_entity_poly.entity_id
_entity_poly.type
_entity_poly.pdbx_seq_one_letter_code
_entity_poly.pdbx_strand_id
1 'polypeptide(L)' 'MYRFLYSCLIYLAIPLILVRLLKRSIKEEGYRRSIKERFGCFRSERPGEMVWIHSVSAGETIAAAPLVKR' A
#
# COMPACT_ATOMS: atom_id res chain seq x y z
N MET A 1 -29.42 7.39 -14.13
CA MET A 1 -28.93 8.63 -13.46
C MET A 1 -28.03 8.37 -12.25
N TYR A 2 -28.46 7.59 -11.25
CA TYR A 2 -27.64 7.34 -10.04
C TYR A 2 -26.25 6.77 -10.32
N ARG A 3 -26.10 5.86 -11.29
CA ARG A 3 -24.80 5.31 -11.72
C ARG A 3 -23.85 6.39 -12.27
N PHE A 4 -24.37 7.38 -12.99
CA PHE A 4 -23.58 8.46 -13.56
C PHE A 4 -23.08 9.39 -12.45
N LEU A 5 -23.98 9.78 -11.54
CA LEU A 5 -23.63 10.62 -10.39
C LEU A 5 -22.60 9.93 -9.47
N TYR A 6 -22.81 8.64 -9.18
CA TYR A 6 -21.89 7.81 -8.41
C TYR A 6 -20.51 7.72 -9.07
N SER A 7 -20.47 7.49 -10.38
CA SER A 7 -19.21 7.42 -11.13
C SER A 7 -18.50 8.78 -11.14
N CYS A 8 -19.22 9.88 -11.40
CA CYS A 8 -18.66 11.23 -11.34
C CYS A 8 -18.08 11.56 -9.96
N LEU A 9 -18.77 11.21 -8.88
CA LEU A 9 -18.28 11.41 -7.52
C LEU A 9 -16.98 10.63 -7.27
N ILE A 10 -16.90 9.38 -7.72
CA ILE A 10 -15.67 8.58 -7.62
C ILE A 10 -14.55 9.20 -8.45
N TYR A 11 -14.82 9.56 -9.70
CA TYR A 11 -13.81 10.17 -10.57
C TYR A 11 -13.30 11.51 -10.02
N LEU A 12 -14.14 12.29 -9.35
CA LEU A 12 -13.75 13.53 -8.70
C LEU A 12 -13.00 13.30 -7.38
N ALA A 13 -13.29 12.20 -6.68
CA ALA A 13 -12.59 11.82 -5.45
C ALA A 13 -11.18 11.27 -5.72
N ILE A 14 -10.95 10.57 -6.84
CA ILE A 14 -9.66 10.02 -7.23
C ILE A 14 -8.51 11.06 -7.22
N PRO A 15 -8.60 12.23 -7.89
CA PRO A 15 -7.53 13.22 -7.87
C PRO A 15 -7.29 13.79 -6.47
N LEU A 16 -8.33 13.94 -5.65
CA LEU A 16 -8.20 14.39 -4.27
C LEU A 16 -7.39 13.38 -3.43
N ILE A 17 -7.66 12.08 -3.61
CA ILE A 17 -6.94 10.98 -2.95
C ILE A 17 -5.48 10.95 -3.42
N LEU A 18 -5.23 11.11 -4.73
CA LEU A 18 -3.88 11.17 -5.31
C LEU A 18 -3.07 12.33 -4.73
N VAL A 19 -3.62 13.54 -4.66
CA VAL A 19 -2.92 14.70 -4.06
C VAL A 19 -2.61 14.45 -2.59
N ARG A 20 -3.54 13.87 -1.84
CA ARG A 20 -3.34 13.55 -0.42
C ARG A 20 -2.25 12.48 -0.23
N LEU A 21 -2.22 11.47 -1.09
CA LEU A 21 -1.18 10.44 -1.10
C LEU A 21 0.18 11.03 -1.47
N LEU A 22 0.25 11.91 -2.48
CA LEU A 22 1.48 12.60 -2.87
C LEU A 22 2.03 13.46 -1.73
N LYS A 23 1.18 14.25 -1.05
CA LYS A 23 1.58 15.03 0.13
C LYS A 23 2.14 14.15 1.24
N ARG A 24 1.49 13.00 1.52
CA ARG A 24 1.97 12.03 2.52
C ARG A 24 3.29 11.38 2.11
N SER A 25 3.47 11.13 0.81
CA SER A 25 4.71 10.58 0.24
C SER A 25 5.90 11.51 0.37
N ILE A 26 5.69 12.83 0.36
CA ILE A 26 6.76 13.82 0.55
C ILE A 26 7.25 13.79 2.00
N LYS A 27 6.36 13.52 2.96
CA LYS A 27 6.68 13.50 4.40
C LYS A 27 7.34 12.19 4.86
N GLU A 28 6.97 11.08 4.23
CA GLU A 28 7.43 9.73 4.58
C GLU A 28 8.04 9.09 3.33
N GLU A 29 9.36 9.12 3.19
CA GLU A 29 10.04 8.57 2.00
C GLU A 29 9.77 7.07 1.81
N GLY A 30 9.58 6.33 2.91
CA GLY A 30 9.13 4.92 2.87
C GLY A 30 7.76 4.77 2.22
N TYR A 31 6.89 5.76 2.36
CA TYR A 31 5.54 5.76 1.78
C TYR A 31 5.57 5.92 0.25
N ARG A 32 6.59 6.59 -0.33
CA ARG A 32 6.76 6.70 -1.79
C ARG A 32 6.99 5.34 -2.45
N ARG A 33 7.75 4.45 -1.80
CA ARG A 33 8.07 3.13 -2.35
C ARG A 33 6.83 2.24 -2.46
N SER A 34 5.94 2.31 -1.47
CA SER A 34 4.71 1.50 -1.45
C SER A 34 3.51 2.13 -2.15
N ILE A 35 3.59 3.37 -2.64
CA ILE A 35 2.48 3.96 -3.44
C ILE A 35 2.26 3.16 -4.72
N LYS A 36 3.32 2.77 -5.43
CA LYS A 36 3.19 1.94 -6.64
C LYS A 36 2.52 0.60 -6.32
N GLU A 37 2.91 -0.03 -5.21
CA GLU A 37 2.28 -1.27 -4.73
C GLU A 37 0.79 -1.11 -4.43
N ARG A 38 0.37 0.02 -3.84
CA ARG A 38 -1.04 0.34 -3.58
C ARG A 38 -1.89 0.47 -4.85
N PHE A 39 -1.29 0.90 -5.96
CA PHE A 39 -1.94 0.96 -7.27
C PHE A 39 -1.79 -0.35 -8.07
N GLY A 40 -1.37 -1.44 -7.43
CA GLY A 40 -1.17 -2.74 -8.09
C GLY A 40 0.07 -2.81 -8.98
N CYS A 41 0.91 -1.77 -8.99
CA CYS A 41 2.20 -1.77 -9.66
C CYS A 41 3.25 -2.36 -8.72
N PHE A 42 3.19 -3.66 -8.51
CA PHE A 42 4.25 -4.43 -7.85
C PHE A 42 4.89 -5.36 -8.87
N ARG A 43 6.21 -5.53 -8.76
CA ARG A 43 6.92 -6.56 -9.51
C ARG A 43 6.68 -7.86 -8.77
N SER A 44 5.98 -8.81 -9.37
CA SER A 44 5.87 -10.17 -8.81
C SER A 44 7.18 -10.90 -9.08
N GLU A 45 8.24 -10.47 -8.40
CA GLU A 45 9.41 -11.32 -8.19
C GLU A 45 8.98 -12.28 -7.09
N ARG A 46 8.67 -13.54 -7.42
CA ARG A 46 8.49 -14.60 -6.43
C ARG A 46 9.89 -14.97 -5.92
N PRO A 47 10.34 -14.47 -4.76
CA PRO A 47 11.70 -14.71 -4.33
C PRO A 47 11.68 -15.95 -3.44
N GLY A 48 12.03 -17.11 -3.98
CA GLY A 48 12.38 -18.31 -3.19
C GLY A 48 11.39 -18.73 -2.10
N GLU A 49 11.94 -19.25 -0.98
CA GLU A 49 11.17 -19.73 0.17
C GLU A 49 10.36 -18.60 0.82
N MET A 50 9.04 -18.82 0.93
CA MET A 50 8.10 -17.87 1.50
C MET A 50 7.65 -18.36 2.87
N VAL A 51 8.02 -17.64 3.93
CA VAL A 51 7.57 -17.92 5.30
C VAL A 51 6.33 -17.08 5.60
N TRP A 52 5.21 -17.72 5.91
CA TRP A 52 3.99 -17.04 6.36
C TRP A 52 3.91 -17.03 7.87
N ILE A 53 3.95 -15.82 8.44
CA ILE A 53 3.81 -15.60 9.89
C ILE A 53 2.49 -14.89 10.13
N HIS A 54 1.62 -15.52 10.91
CA HIS A 54 0.43 -14.86 11.44
C HIS A 54 0.77 -14.20 12.77
N SER A 55 0.34 -12.96 12.94
CA SER A 55 0.66 -12.12 14.09
C SER A 55 -0.59 -11.36 14.51
N VAL A 56 -0.77 -11.18 15.83
CA VAL A 56 -1.96 -10.54 16.41
C VAL A 56 -1.78 -9.02 16.50
N SER A 57 -0.53 -8.54 16.37
CA SER A 57 -0.16 -7.12 16.45
C SER A 57 0.87 -6.70 15.38
N ALA A 58 0.80 -5.44 14.97
CA ALA A 58 1.82 -4.86 14.07
C ALA A 58 3.23 -4.89 14.69
N GLY A 59 3.33 -4.73 16.02
CA GLY A 59 4.63 -4.77 16.73
C GLY A 59 5.27 -6.16 16.69
N GLU A 60 4.47 -7.20 16.87
CA GLU A 60 4.90 -8.61 16.76
C GLU A 60 5.42 -8.93 15.35
N THR A 61 4.74 -8.44 14.30
CA THR A 61 5.18 -8.63 12.91
C THR A 61 6.53 -7.97 12.64
N ILE A 62 6.75 -6.76 13.15
CA ILE A 62 8.02 -6.03 13.00
C ILE A 62 9.15 -6.75 13.74
N ALA A 63 8.88 -7.28 14.94
CA ALA A 63 9.84 -8.02 15.73
C ALA A 63 10.25 -9.37 15.11
N ALA A 64 9.35 -10.00 14.34
CA ALA A 64 9.64 -11.25 13.63
C ALA A 64 10.50 -11.06 12.36
N ALA A 65 10.46 -9.88 11.74
CA ALA A 65 11.20 -9.59 10.50
C ALA A 65 12.73 -9.90 10.54
N PRO A 66 13.49 -9.56 11.59
CA PRO A 66 14.92 -9.92 11.68
C PRO A 66 15.18 -11.42 11.85
N LEU A 67 14.21 -12.20 12.36
CA LEU A 67 14.35 -13.66 12.51
C LEU A 67 14.22 -14.39 11.18
N VAL A 68 13.41 -13.86 10.25
CA VAL A 68 13.18 -14.45 8.92
C VAL A 68 14.31 -14.11 7.93
N LYS A 69 15.03 -13.00 8.14
CA LYS A 69 16.12 -12.55 7.26
C LYS A 69 17.48 -13.20 7.57
N ARG A 70 17.56 -14.06 8.58
CA ARG A 70 18.78 -14.82 8.92
C ARG A 70 18.82 -16.12 8.12
#